data_AF-A0A8B6X1N3-F1
#
_entry.id   AF-A0A8B6X1N3-F1
#
_cell.length_a   1.000
_cell.length_b   1.000
_cell.length_c   1.000
_cell.angle_alpha   90.00
_cell.angle_beta   90.00
_cell.angle_gamma   90.00
#
_symmetry.space_group_name_H-M   'P 1'
#
loop_
_entity.id
_entity.type
_entity.pdbx_description
1 polymer ?
#
loop_
_entity_poly.entity_id
_entity_poly.type
_entity_poly.pdbx_seq_one_letter_code
_entity_poly.pdbx_strand_id
1 'polypeptide(L)'
;MTNRLLRLAAPAFALALALPAVAADVDGVQLPIPPKAPRHFGSTYVSALRAPLPLGGSQLFASTPGYLAQYDSFINDDGLLGHWQIDGPLVTKGNAFFQSLGSNGRTCATCHQPANAMTVGTDHIRTRFWLSAGRDPLFAPVDGATCPSNVPTADTARALLGGRLGGGLRSREAAYSLLLNKGLFRVFLPVPATTTGSNPHPVEFTVKVVSDPYGCNTDPAYATSTDPQTGATRQIVSVYRRPRMSSNLLFTTSTLADSPTSGFPPIDLATGDPLAVDPFTGKFQSGNIMWDGREPTLESQAFDATMGHAQATTAPTQAQVAEIVAYERQVLSAQIFSKTAFDLTSATGPKPVNGGPKWLAGQQPIAALPADGTAFALYGNWNVSKPVGGIASARAAVARGEVIFNSRKFTLSNVAGFNNVVGSNAVQGSCSTCHNQVGVGSDALPFAQRDIGIGGHATQFGGPALAGDLPVFELSCKPGFSTPYGGATVRTNDPGMALITGKCADIGRKTVPQMRGLAARAPYFSDGSAPDLRKLVEVYNKRFSIGLTDQEKSDLVAFMKAL
;
A
#
# COMPACT_ATOMS: atom_id res chain seq x y z
N MET A 1 -1.44 -1.57 72.35
CA MET A 1 -1.93 -0.82 71.17
C MET A 1 -1.20 -1.34 69.95
N THR A 2 -1.90 -2.17 69.18
CA THR A 2 -1.41 -2.97 68.05
C THR A 2 -1.44 -2.16 66.75
N ASN A 3 -0.29 -1.98 66.10
CA ASN A 3 -0.22 -1.35 64.78
C ASN A 3 -0.34 -2.44 63.69
N ARG A 4 -1.50 -2.50 63.03
CA ARG A 4 -1.81 -3.42 61.93
C ARG A 4 -1.18 -2.90 60.63
N LEU A 5 -0.17 -3.60 60.12
CA LEU A 5 0.26 -3.47 58.73
C LEU A 5 -0.72 -4.23 57.83
N LEU A 6 -1.53 -3.50 57.06
CA LEU A 6 -2.35 -4.05 55.98
C LEU A 6 -1.42 -4.55 54.86
N ARG A 7 -1.37 -5.87 54.65
CA ARG A 7 -0.85 -6.46 53.41
C ARG A 7 -1.94 -6.38 52.35
N LEU A 8 -1.79 -5.48 51.38
CA LEU A 8 -2.57 -5.49 50.14
C LEU A 8 -2.08 -6.64 49.27
N ALA A 9 -2.83 -7.74 49.22
CA ALA A 9 -2.65 -8.78 48.23
C ALA A 9 -3.20 -8.27 46.89
N ALA A 10 -2.31 -7.99 45.93
CA ALA A 10 -2.71 -7.78 44.55
C ALA A 10 -3.13 -9.14 43.95
N PRO A 11 -4.32 -9.26 43.31
CA PRO A 11 -4.68 -10.48 42.61
C PRO A 11 -3.82 -10.56 41.34
N ALA A 12 -3.01 -11.62 41.23
CA ALA A 12 -2.39 -11.99 39.98
C ALA A 12 -3.50 -12.41 39.00
N PHE A 13 -3.94 -11.49 38.15
CA PHE A 13 -4.71 -11.86 36.96
C PHE A 13 -3.78 -12.64 36.03
N ALA A 14 -3.82 -13.96 36.11
CA ALA A 14 -3.31 -14.82 35.06
C ALA A 14 -4.12 -14.50 33.78
N LEU A 15 -3.49 -13.79 32.86
CA LEU A 15 -4.02 -13.60 31.51
C LEU A 15 -4.05 -15.00 30.87
N ALA A 16 -5.22 -15.63 30.87
CA ALA A 16 -5.43 -16.88 30.16
C ALA A 16 -5.21 -16.61 28.67
N LEU A 17 -4.02 -16.94 28.18
CA LEU A 17 -3.73 -17.06 26.75
C LEU A 17 -4.66 -18.15 26.23
N ALA A 18 -5.78 -17.76 25.63
CA ALA A 18 -6.53 -18.66 24.77
C ALA A 18 -5.58 -19.11 23.67
N LEU A 19 -5.13 -20.35 23.72
CA LEU A 19 -4.43 -20.98 22.61
C LEU A 19 -5.39 -20.93 21.42
N PRO A 20 -5.02 -20.31 20.28
CA PRO A 20 -5.88 -20.36 19.10
C PRO A 20 -6.13 -21.83 18.77
N ALA A 21 -7.36 -22.15 18.34
CA ALA A 21 -7.67 -23.47 17.82
C ALA A 21 -6.61 -23.83 16.76
N VAL A 22 -6.01 -25.02 16.89
CA VAL A 22 -5.03 -25.50 15.91
C VAL A 22 -5.76 -25.59 14.58
N ALA A 23 -5.38 -24.74 13.62
CA ALA A 23 -5.96 -24.79 12.29
C ALA A 23 -5.67 -26.16 11.68
N ALA A 24 -6.70 -26.79 11.11
CA ALA A 24 -6.58 -28.11 10.52
C ALA A 24 -5.73 -28.08 9.25
N ASP A 25 -4.95 -29.13 9.03
CA ASP A 25 -4.27 -29.39 7.76
C ASP A 25 -5.30 -29.49 6.62
N VAL A 26 -4.97 -28.96 5.45
CA VAL A 26 -5.83 -29.01 4.25
C VAL A 26 -5.25 -29.89 3.14
N ASP A 27 -4.25 -30.72 3.44
CA ASP A 27 -3.76 -31.75 2.53
C ASP A 27 -4.90 -32.64 2.02
N GLY A 28 -5.05 -32.71 0.69
CA GLY A 28 -6.11 -33.49 0.04
C GLY A 28 -7.50 -32.85 0.04
N VAL A 29 -7.66 -31.64 0.58
CA VAL A 29 -8.92 -30.88 0.54
C VAL A 29 -8.99 -30.01 -0.71
N GLN A 30 -10.18 -29.95 -1.35
CA GLN A 30 -10.41 -29.02 -2.45
C GLN A 30 -10.34 -27.57 -1.94
N LEU A 31 -9.38 -26.81 -2.46
CA LEU A 31 -9.16 -25.43 -2.07
C LEU A 31 -10.31 -24.53 -2.58
N PRO A 32 -10.82 -23.59 -1.76
CA PRO A 32 -11.97 -22.75 -2.09
C PRO A 32 -11.59 -21.61 -3.05
N ILE A 33 -11.20 -21.95 -4.27
CA ILE A 33 -10.79 -20.98 -5.29
C ILE A 33 -11.99 -20.64 -6.18
N PRO A 34 -12.40 -19.35 -6.23
CA PRO A 34 -13.51 -18.94 -7.09
C PRO A 34 -13.25 -19.28 -8.57
N PRO A 35 -14.27 -19.73 -9.32
CA PRO A 35 -14.12 -20.04 -10.75
C PRO A 35 -13.63 -18.87 -11.61
N LYS A 36 -13.91 -17.63 -11.19
CA LYS A 36 -13.51 -16.38 -11.86
C LYS A 36 -12.37 -15.65 -11.12
N ALA A 37 -11.59 -16.36 -10.31
CA ALA A 37 -10.47 -15.76 -9.59
C ALA A 37 -9.43 -15.19 -10.58
N PRO A 38 -8.72 -14.11 -10.21
CA PRO A 38 -7.61 -13.60 -11.02
C PRO A 38 -6.56 -14.68 -11.31
N ARG A 39 -5.92 -14.61 -12.48
CA ARG A 39 -4.93 -15.60 -12.98
C ARG A 39 -3.73 -15.84 -12.06
N HIS A 40 -3.48 -14.96 -11.10
CA HIS A 40 -2.40 -15.07 -10.13
C HIS A 40 -2.86 -15.74 -8.82
N PHE A 41 -4.16 -15.72 -8.53
CA PHE A 41 -4.71 -16.05 -7.22
C PHE A 41 -4.45 -17.50 -6.81
N GLY A 42 -4.75 -18.49 -7.66
CA GLY A 42 -4.61 -19.91 -7.30
C GLY A 42 -3.18 -20.28 -6.87
N SER A 43 -2.18 -19.89 -7.68
CA SER A 43 -0.77 -20.11 -7.36
C SER A 43 -0.31 -19.35 -6.10
N THR A 44 -0.82 -18.12 -5.90
CA THR A 44 -0.52 -17.28 -4.74
C THR A 44 -1.12 -17.90 -3.48
N TYR A 45 -2.39 -18.27 -3.48
CA TYR A 45 -3.07 -18.89 -2.36
C TYR A 45 -2.40 -20.19 -1.91
N VAL A 46 -2.03 -21.07 -2.86
CA VAL A 46 -1.25 -22.29 -2.54
C VAL A 46 0.10 -21.94 -1.91
N SER A 47 0.79 -20.92 -2.41
CA SER A 47 2.06 -20.46 -1.83
C SER A 47 1.88 -19.93 -0.41
N ALA A 48 0.76 -19.26 -0.13
CA ALA A 48 0.42 -18.76 1.19
C ALA A 48 0.18 -19.89 2.19
N LEU A 49 -0.61 -20.91 1.81
CA LEU A 49 -0.91 -22.06 2.67
C LEU A 49 0.30 -22.96 2.93
N ARG A 50 1.28 -22.98 2.02
CA ARG A 50 2.56 -23.69 2.19
C ARG A 50 3.56 -22.95 3.07
N ALA A 51 3.32 -21.68 3.39
CA ALA A 51 4.15 -20.95 4.31
C ALA A 51 3.83 -21.36 5.76
N PRO A 52 4.84 -21.51 6.63
CA PRO A 52 4.64 -21.84 8.04
C PRO A 52 3.73 -20.84 8.74
N LEU A 53 2.90 -21.34 9.65
CA LEU A 53 2.12 -20.50 10.56
C LEU A 53 3.05 -19.91 11.63
N PRO A 54 2.73 -18.74 12.21
CA PRO A 54 3.41 -18.30 13.42
C PRO A 54 3.11 -19.27 14.57
N LEU A 55 4.05 -19.46 15.52
CA LEU A 55 3.84 -20.29 16.71
C LEU A 55 2.69 -19.79 17.64
N GLY A 56 2.11 -18.62 17.32
CA GLY A 56 1.16 -17.89 18.16
C GLY A 56 1.87 -17.00 19.18
N GLY A 57 1.14 -16.00 19.71
CA GLY A 57 1.69 -15.07 20.68
C GLY A 57 0.82 -13.85 20.95
N SER A 58 1.48 -12.84 21.51
CA SER A 58 0.87 -11.61 21.99
C SER A 58 0.11 -10.85 20.88
N GLN A 59 -1.17 -10.60 21.12
CA GLN A 59 -2.05 -9.76 20.29
C GLN A 59 -2.12 -8.31 20.83
N LEU A 60 -1.11 -7.88 21.60
CA LEU A 60 -1.13 -6.59 22.33
C LEU A 60 -1.48 -5.37 21.46
N PHE A 61 -1.16 -5.40 20.17
CA PHE A 61 -1.45 -4.32 19.21
C PHE A 61 -2.52 -4.67 18.17
N ALA A 62 -3.01 -5.90 18.22
CA ALA A 62 -4.16 -6.36 17.44
C ALA A 62 -5.47 -6.30 18.27
N SER A 63 -5.39 -6.01 19.58
CA SER A 63 -6.56 -5.75 20.41
C SER A 63 -7.27 -4.50 19.90
N THR A 64 -8.33 -4.73 19.12
CA THR A 64 -9.16 -3.67 18.59
C THR A 64 -10.05 -3.16 19.73
N PRO A 65 -10.11 -1.84 20.00
CA PRO A 65 -11.09 -1.29 20.92
C PRO A 65 -12.48 -1.77 20.55
N GLY A 66 -13.32 -2.16 21.50
CA GLY A 66 -14.69 -2.67 21.23
C GLY A 66 -15.60 -1.66 20.51
N TYR A 67 -15.17 -0.41 20.42
CA TYR A 67 -15.88 0.71 19.84
C TYR A 67 -14.87 1.73 19.26
N LEU A 68 -15.15 2.24 18.07
CA LEU A 68 -14.42 3.34 17.43
C LEU A 68 -15.34 4.57 17.37
N ALA A 69 -14.88 5.67 17.93
CA ALA A 69 -15.60 6.94 17.86
C ALA A 69 -15.65 7.46 16.41
N GLN A 70 -16.68 8.25 16.08
CA GLN A 70 -16.80 8.85 14.74
C GLN A 70 -15.56 9.68 14.38
N TYR A 71 -15.01 10.39 15.36
CA TYR A 71 -13.79 11.16 15.23
C TYR A 71 -12.77 10.68 16.25
N ASP A 72 -11.55 10.48 15.79
CA ASP A 72 -10.41 10.13 16.62
C ASP A 72 -9.14 10.83 16.11
N SER A 73 -8.10 10.90 16.95
CA SER A 73 -6.84 11.53 16.57
C SER A 73 -5.63 10.85 17.18
N PHE A 74 -4.53 10.82 16.43
CA PHE A 74 -3.31 10.10 16.77
C PHE A 74 -2.09 11.00 16.65
N ILE A 75 -1.18 10.91 17.62
CA ILE A 75 0.08 11.66 17.61
C ILE A 75 1.03 11.07 16.57
N ASN A 76 1.71 11.94 15.84
CA ASN A 76 2.86 11.59 15.00
C ASN A 76 4.00 12.61 15.17
N ASP A 77 5.12 12.36 14.49
CA ASP A 77 6.32 13.19 14.60
C ASP A 77 6.11 14.66 14.18
N ASP A 78 5.07 14.95 13.39
CA ASP A 78 4.77 16.28 12.86
C ASP A 78 3.54 16.95 13.49
N GLY A 79 2.80 16.26 14.36
CA GLY A 79 1.63 16.79 15.07
C GLY A 79 0.57 15.74 15.33
N LEU A 80 -0.66 15.98 14.85
CA LEU A 80 -1.79 15.06 15.01
C LEU A 80 -2.40 14.69 13.66
N LEU A 81 -2.61 13.39 13.46
CA LEU A 81 -3.41 12.81 12.40
C LEU A 81 -4.85 12.66 12.89
N GLY A 82 -5.83 13.14 12.12
CA GLY A 82 -7.24 12.90 12.40
C GLY A 82 -7.77 11.69 11.64
N HIS A 83 -8.75 11.01 12.22
CA HIS A 83 -9.61 10.02 11.59
C HIS A 83 -11.07 10.45 11.67
N TRP A 84 -11.82 10.24 10.58
CA TRP A 84 -13.25 10.48 10.54
C TRP A 84 -13.98 9.30 9.91
N GLN A 85 -15.06 8.85 10.54
CA GLN A 85 -15.97 7.85 10.00
C GLN A 85 -17.22 8.54 9.45
N ILE A 86 -17.48 8.37 8.15
CA ILE A 86 -18.59 9.03 7.46
C ILE A 86 -19.93 8.61 8.07
N ASP A 87 -20.10 7.32 8.39
CA ASP A 87 -21.39 6.76 8.82
C ASP A 87 -21.61 6.82 10.34
N GLY A 88 -20.71 7.51 11.07
CA GLY A 88 -20.77 7.62 12.53
C GLY A 88 -19.84 6.65 13.25
N PRO A 89 -19.99 6.49 14.57
CA PRO A 89 -19.16 5.57 15.33
C PRO A 89 -19.48 4.09 14.99
N LEU A 90 -18.50 3.21 15.22
CA LEU A 90 -18.60 1.79 14.87
C LEU A 90 -18.33 0.88 16.07
N VAL A 91 -19.18 -0.12 16.27
CA VAL A 91 -18.90 -1.24 17.17
C VAL A 91 -18.04 -2.25 16.43
N THR A 92 -16.84 -2.52 16.93
CA THR A 92 -15.88 -3.42 16.27
C THR A 92 -16.13 -4.88 16.59
N LYS A 93 -16.74 -5.15 17.74
CA LYS A 93 -17.10 -6.50 18.16
C LYS A 93 -18.09 -7.09 17.15
N GLY A 94 -17.68 -8.18 16.50
CA GLY A 94 -18.53 -8.84 15.52
C GLY A 94 -18.41 -8.29 14.10
N ASN A 95 -17.60 -7.25 13.87
CA ASN A 95 -17.34 -6.74 12.53
C ASN A 95 -16.17 -7.46 11.85
N ALA A 96 -16.36 -7.90 10.61
CA ALA A 96 -15.43 -8.73 9.84
C ALA A 96 -14.03 -8.09 9.64
N PHE A 97 -13.93 -6.76 9.58
CA PHE A 97 -12.63 -6.08 9.45
C PHE A 97 -11.71 -6.36 10.65
N PHE A 98 -12.29 -6.50 11.84
CA PHE A 98 -11.58 -6.69 13.09
C PHE A 98 -11.54 -8.16 13.55
N GLN A 99 -12.08 -9.08 12.74
CA GLN A 99 -12.06 -10.51 13.03
C GLN A 99 -10.86 -11.20 12.40
N SER A 100 -10.35 -12.21 13.11
CA SER A 100 -9.40 -13.15 12.51
C SER A 100 -10.17 -14.17 11.69
N LEU A 101 -10.30 -13.90 10.39
CA LEU A 101 -10.99 -14.78 9.44
C LEU A 101 -10.07 -15.91 8.92
N GLY A 102 -8.77 -15.81 9.17
CA GLY A 102 -7.78 -16.82 8.77
C GLY A 102 -7.14 -17.55 9.94
N SER A 103 -6.07 -18.29 9.65
CA SER A 103 -5.45 -19.24 10.57
C SER A 103 -4.19 -18.73 11.27
N ASN A 104 -3.64 -17.58 10.87
CA ASN A 104 -2.42 -17.03 11.45
C ASN A 104 -2.66 -15.91 12.51
N GLY A 105 -3.92 -15.72 12.91
CA GLY A 105 -4.30 -14.75 13.94
C GLY A 105 -4.35 -13.30 13.48
N ARG A 106 -4.15 -13.01 12.19
CA ARG A 106 -4.30 -11.67 11.63
C ARG A 106 -5.74 -11.26 11.47
N THR A 107 -5.96 -9.97 11.68
CA THR A 107 -7.17 -9.22 11.30
C THR A 107 -6.77 -8.14 10.29
N CYS A 108 -7.73 -7.50 9.60
CA CYS A 108 -7.39 -6.37 8.71
C CYS A 108 -6.72 -5.24 9.50
N ALA A 109 -7.20 -4.98 10.72
CA ALA A 109 -6.60 -4.01 11.64
C ALA A 109 -5.14 -4.31 12.01
N THR A 110 -4.64 -5.55 11.84
CA THR A 110 -3.22 -5.86 12.06
C THR A 110 -2.30 -5.00 11.19
N CYS A 111 -2.69 -4.72 9.94
CA CYS A 111 -1.89 -3.93 9.00
C CYS A 111 -2.49 -2.55 8.69
N HIS A 112 -3.76 -2.33 8.99
CA HIS A 112 -4.46 -1.06 8.75
C HIS A 112 -4.62 -0.28 10.06
N GLN A 113 -3.51 0.28 10.53
CA GLN A 113 -3.47 0.95 11.83
C GLN A 113 -3.89 2.42 11.69
N PRO A 114 -4.92 2.87 12.42
CA PRO A 114 -5.38 4.27 12.36
C PRO A 114 -4.25 5.26 12.66
N ALA A 115 -3.38 4.97 13.64
CA ALA A 115 -2.26 5.84 13.99
C ALA A 115 -1.28 6.12 12.83
N ASN A 116 -1.23 5.25 11.83
CA ASN A 116 -0.42 5.40 10.63
C ASN A 116 -1.26 5.67 9.38
N ALA A 117 -2.43 6.32 9.50
CA ALA A 117 -3.36 6.58 8.41
C ALA A 117 -3.83 5.29 7.70
N MET A 118 -4.28 4.29 8.46
CA MET A 118 -4.75 2.99 7.95
C MET A 118 -3.70 2.20 7.14
N THR A 119 -2.43 2.32 7.53
CA THR A 119 -1.31 1.47 7.07
C THR A 119 -0.37 1.17 8.25
N VAL A 120 0.92 0.92 8.04
CA VAL A 120 1.93 0.72 9.08
C VAL A 120 3.16 1.61 8.88
N GLY A 121 3.67 2.19 9.97
CA GLY A 121 4.96 2.88 10.03
C GLY A 121 6.06 1.98 10.61
N THR A 122 7.33 2.21 10.25
CA THR A 122 8.46 1.38 10.75
C THR A 122 8.72 1.54 12.24
N ASP A 123 8.40 2.69 12.82
CA ASP A 123 8.37 2.95 14.25
C ASP A 123 7.38 2.02 14.98
N HIS A 124 6.15 1.91 14.47
CA HIS A 124 5.12 1.05 15.04
C HIS A 124 5.45 -0.44 14.85
N ILE A 125 5.96 -0.82 13.67
CA ILE A 125 6.43 -2.18 13.41
C ILE A 125 7.52 -2.58 14.41
N ARG A 126 8.56 -1.75 14.59
CA ARG A 126 9.65 -2.05 15.53
C ARG A 126 9.15 -2.16 16.97
N THR A 127 8.26 -1.27 17.38
CA THR A 127 7.63 -1.31 18.71
C THR A 127 6.91 -2.65 18.95
N ARG A 128 6.09 -3.09 17.98
CA ARG A 128 5.40 -4.39 18.04
C ARG A 128 6.36 -5.56 18.07
N PHE A 129 7.43 -5.50 17.28
CA PHE A 129 8.44 -6.55 17.26
C PHE A 129 9.06 -6.76 18.63
N TRP A 130 9.56 -5.70 19.26
CA TRP A 130 10.24 -5.81 20.55
C TRP A 130 9.28 -6.21 21.68
N LEU A 131 8.07 -5.65 21.72
CA LEU A 131 7.10 -5.95 22.78
C LEU A 131 6.48 -7.34 22.67
N SER A 132 6.40 -7.91 21.46
CA SER A 132 5.90 -9.27 21.23
C SER A 132 7.02 -10.31 21.09
N ALA A 133 8.27 -9.88 21.14
CA ALA A 133 9.43 -10.68 20.72
C ALA A 133 9.24 -11.29 19.31
N GLY A 134 8.64 -10.56 18.38
CA GLY A 134 8.34 -10.99 17.02
C GLY A 134 7.19 -11.99 16.89
N ARG A 135 6.32 -12.12 17.90
CA ARG A 135 5.19 -13.06 17.91
C ARG A 135 3.82 -12.44 17.63
N ASP A 136 3.77 -11.11 17.45
CA ASP A 136 2.56 -10.43 16.96
C ASP A 136 2.20 -10.94 15.54
N PRO A 137 0.91 -11.14 15.19
CA PRO A 137 0.50 -11.65 13.88
C PRO A 137 1.02 -10.85 12.67
N LEU A 138 1.41 -9.59 12.86
CA LEU A 138 2.11 -8.82 11.84
C LEU A 138 3.34 -9.56 11.31
N PHE A 139 4.03 -10.33 12.16
CA PHE A 139 5.23 -11.10 11.86
C PHE A 139 4.91 -12.54 11.41
N ALA A 140 3.69 -12.83 10.96
CA ALA A 140 3.37 -14.11 10.33
C ALA A 140 4.38 -14.42 9.19
N PRO A 141 5.00 -15.62 9.16
CA PRO A 141 6.05 -15.93 8.20
C PRO A 141 5.65 -15.83 6.73
N VAL A 142 4.35 -15.97 6.43
CA VAL A 142 3.80 -15.94 5.06
C VAL A 142 4.26 -14.74 4.25
N ASP A 143 4.26 -13.55 4.84
CA ASP A 143 4.65 -12.31 4.14
C ASP A 143 5.35 -11.26 5.02
N GLY A 144 5.28 -11.39 6.35
CA GLY A 144 5.93 -10.48 7.28
C GLY A 144 7.42 -10.78 7.38
N ALA A 145 7.78 -12.07 7.25
CA ALA A 145 9.16 -12.48 7.13
C ALA A 145 9.71 -12.13 5.74
N THR A 146 10.99 -11.76 5.72
CA THR A 146 11.73 -11.52 4.48
C THR A 146 11.75 -12.78 3.62
N CYS A 147 11.90 -13.94 4.25
CA CYS A 147 11.55 -15.22 3.65
C CYS A 147 11.07 -16.20 4.72
N PRO A 148 10.07 -17.06 4.46
CA PRO A 148 9.60 -17.97 5.50
C PRO A 148 10.69 -18.97 5.96
N SER A 149 11.60 -19.39 5.08
CA SER A 149 12.76 -20.23 5.45
C SER A 149 13.82 -19.50 6.30
N ASN A 150 13.75 -18.18 6.43
CA ASN A 150 14.65 -17.43 7.31
C ASN A 150 14.16 -17.41 8.78
N VAL A 151 12.88 -17.74 9.03
CA VAL A 151 12.32 -17.74 10.38
C VAL A 151 12.72 -19.03 11.11
N PRO A 152 13.31 -18.96 12.32
CA PRO A 152 13.68 -20.14 13.10
C PRO A 152 12.53 -21.14 13.21
N THR A 153 12.81 -22.43 13.01
CA THR A 153 11.82 -23.53 13.17
C THR A 153 11.10 -23.45 14.52
N ALA A 154 11.82 -23.10 15.59
CA ALA A 154 11.27 -22.95 16.94
C ALA A 154 10.25 -21.80 17.09
N ASP A 155 10.16 -20.91 16.11
CA ASP A 155 9.27 -19.75 16.08
C ASP A 155 8.07 -19.93 15.13
N THR A 156 7.94 -21.11 14.53
CA THR A 156 6.89 -21.42 13.55
C THR A 156 6.09 -22.66 13.95
N ALA A 157 4.79 -22.61 13.68
CA ALA A 157 3.93 -23.79 13.60
C ALA A 157 3.88 -24.31 12.16
N ARG A 158 3.37 -25.54 11.99
CA ARG A 158 3.28 -26.19 10.67
C ARG A 158 2.41 -25.37 9.71
N ALA A 159 2.83 -25.31 8.45
CA ALA A 159 2.04 -24.79 7.36
C ALA A 159 0.75 -25.61 7.18
N LEU A 160 -0.29 -24.97 6.67
CA LEU A 160 -1.59 -25.59 6.44
C LEU A 160 -1.59 -26.59 5.28
N LEU A 161 -0.65 -26.44 4.34
CA LEU A 161 -0.48 -27.34 3.21
C LEU A 161 0.97 -27.86 3.18
N GLY A 162 1.13 -29.18 3.17
CA GLY A 162 2.43 -29.86 3.15
C GLY A 162 3.25 -29.73 4.44
N GLY A 163 2.66 -29.23 5.54
CA GLY A 163 3.20 -29.30 6.90
C GLY A 163 4.57 -28.66 7.15
N ARG A 164 5.02 -27.75 6.27
CA ARG A 164 6.36 -27.12 6.34
C ARG A 164 6.53 -26.28 7.61
N LEU A 165 7.77 -26.22 8.10
CA LEU A 165 8.18 -25.32 9.17
C LEU A 165 9.13 -24.25 8.63
N GLY A 166 9.42 -23.23 9.45
CA GLY A 166 10.51 -22.29 9.19
C GLY A 166 11.87 -22.99 9.11
N GLY A 167 12.86 -22.27 8.59
CA GLY A 167 14.26 -22.72 8.54
C GLY A 167 15.09 -22.17 9.70
N GLY A 168 16.41 -22.01 9.52
CA GLY A 168 17.29 -21.70 10.66
C GLY A 168 18.63 -21.06 10.30
N LEU A 169 18.68 -20.17 9.29
CA LEU A 169 19.94 -19.54 8.86
C LEU A 169 20.15 -18.11 9.40
N ARG A 170 19.15 -17.52 10.05
CA ARG A 170 19.17 -16.12 10.51
C ARG A 170 18.63 -15.98 11.93
N SER A 171 19.06 -14.94 12.64
CA SER A 171 18.40 -14.54 13.89
C SER A 171 16.95 -14.10 13.60
N ARG A 172 16.09 -14.14 14.63
CA ARG A 172 14.70 -13.68 14.50
C ARG A 172 14.62 -12.28 13.90
N GLU A 173 15.36 -11.33 14.43
CA GLU A 173 15.40 -9.95 13.90
C GLU A 173 15.83 -9.91 12.41
N ALA A 174 16.87 -10.65 12.03
CA ALA A 174 17.33 -10.70 10.66
C ALA A 174 16.29 -11.31 9.69
N ALA A 175 15.46 -12.25 10.16
CA ALA A 175 14.36 -12.82 9.37
C ALA A 175 13.30 -11.78 8.99
N TYR A 176 13.13 -10.71 9.79
CA TYR A 176 12.15 -9.64 9.57
C TYR A 176 12.78 -8.30 9.16
N SER A 177 14.05 -8.28 8.76
CA SER A 177 14.82 -7.05 8.51
C SER A 177 14.17 -6.07 7.52
N LEU A 178 13.57 -6.56 6.41
CA LEU A 178 12.89 -5.67 5.46
C LEU A 178 11.61 -5.04 6.04
N LEU A 179 10.86 -5.79 6.85
CA LEU A 179 9.67 -5.27 7.52
C LEU A 179 10.07 -4.25 8.59
N LEU A 180 11.09 -4.55 9.40
CA LEU A 180 11.57 -3.68 10.49
C LEU A 180 12.17 -2.37 9.97
N ASN A 181 12.97 -2.42 8.90
CA ASN A 181 13.75 -1.27 8.44
C ASN A 181 13.04 -0.45 7.36
N LYS A 182 12.17 -1.07 6.55
CA LYS A 182 11.54 -0.43 5.40
C LYS A 182 10.02 -0.57 5.37
N GLY A 183 9.43 -1.31 6.31
CA GLY A 183 7.98 -1.56 6.34
C GLY A 183 7.50 -2.40 5.15
N LEU A 184 8.38 -3.25 4.60
CA LEU A 184 8.08 -4.05 3.41
C LEU A 184 7.56 -5.43 3.78
N PHE A 185 6.45 -5.78 3.16
CA PHE A 185 5.91 -7.13 3.16
C PHE A 185 6.37 -7.83 1.89
N ARG A 186 6.61 -9.14 2.01
CA ARG A 186 6.86 -10.02 0.88
C ARG A 186 5.56 -10.21 0.10
N VAL A 187 5.56 -9.81 -1.16
CA VAL A 187 4.50 -10.05 -2.12
C VAL A 187 5.01 -11.10 -3.10
N PHE A 188 4.46 -12.31 -3.00
CA PHE A 188 4.83 -13.44 -3.85
C PHE A 188 3.78 -13.63 -4.93
N LEU A 189 4.18 -13.53 -6.20
CA LEU A 189 3.30 -13.63 -7.35
C LEU A 189 3.86 -14.60 -8.37
N PRO A 190 3.02 -15.37 -9.08
CA PRO A 190 3.49 -16.20 -10.17
C PRO A 190 3.88 -15.35 -11.38
N VAL A 191 5.02 -15.66 -12.01
CA VAL A 191 5.38 -15.09 -13.32
C VAL A 191 4.27 -15.40 -14.32
N PRO A 192 3.71 -14.40 -15.03
CA PRO A 192 2.55 -14.58 -15.92
C PRO A 192 2.81 -15.68 -16.95
N ALA A 193 1.79 -16.47 -17.23
CA ALA A 193 1.83 -17.54 -18.25
C ALA A 193 1.04 -17.12 -19.49
N THR A 194 1.55 -17.51 -20.67
CA THR A 194 0.83 -17.30 -21.93
C THR A 194 -0.37 -18.23 -22.01
N THR A 195 -1.57 -17.69 -22.22
CA THR A 195 -2.77 -18.50 -22.48
C THR A 195 -3.39 -18.14 -23.84
N THR A 196 -3.85 -19.16 -24.56
CA THR A 196 -4.59 -19.03 -25.82
C THR A 196 -6.08 -19.28 -25.59
N GLY A 197 -6.94 -18.97 -26.57
CA GLY A 197 -8.39 -19.24 -26.52
C GLY A 197 -9.24 -17.97 -26.48
N SER A 198 -10.44 -18.06 -25.90
CA SER A 198 -11.45 -16.98 -25.90
C SER A 198 -11.08 -15.77 -25.03
N ASN A 199 -10.14 -15.93 -24.10
CA ASN A 199 -9.56 -14.83 -23.32
C ASN A 199 -8.02 -14.99 -23.30
N PRO A 200 -7.34 -14.65 -24.42
CA PRO A 200 -5.90 -14.83 -24.54
C PRO A 200 -5.16 -13.88 -23.60
N HIS A 201 -4.00 -14.33 -23.11
CA HIS A 201 -3.13 -13.54 -22.24
C HIS A 201 -1.68 -13.72 -22.71
N PRO A 202 -1.23 -12.98 -23.73
CA PRO A 202 0.13 -13.09 -24.22
C PRO A 202 1.11 -12.55 -23.18
N VAL A 203 2.20 -13.28 -22.96
CA VAL A 203 3.30 -12.81 -22.10
C VAL A 203 4.47 -12.44 -22.99
N GLU A 204 4.94 -11.21 -22.84
CA GLU A 204 5.92 -10.56 -23.71
C GLU A 204 7.35 -10.68 -23.19
N PHE A 205 7.57 -11.24 -21.99
CA PHE A 205 8.90 -11.34 -21.39
C PHE A 205 9.16 -12.68 -20.70
N THR A 206 10.44 -12.94 -20.42
CA THR A 206 10.91 -13.97 -19.47
C THR A 206 11.53 -13.31 -18.24
N VAL A 207 11.48 -13.97 -17.07
CA VAL A 207 12.05 -13.45 -15.83
C VAL A 207 13.22 -14.32 -15.38
N LYS A 208 14.35 -13.69 -15.08
CA LYS A 208 15.52 -14.31 -14.46
C LYS A 208 15.81 -13.65 -13.11
N VAL A 209 16.05 -14.46 -12.08
CA VAL A 209 16.55 -13.97 -10.79
C VAL A 209 18.05 -13.70 -10.91
N VAL A 210 18.47 -12.46 -10.72
CA VAL A 210 19.89 -12.04 -10.80
C VAL A 210 20.52 -12.05 -9.42
N SER A 211 19.80 -11.55 -8.43
CA SER A 211 20.21 -11.54 -7.03
C SER A 211 19.01 -11.79 -6.15
N ASP A 212 19.21 -12.56 -5.08
CA ASP A 212 18.17 -12.92 -4.13
C ASP A 212 18.78 -12.95 -2.72
N PRO A 213 18.99 -11.77 -2.08
CA PRO A 213 19.75 -11.66 -0.84
C PRO A 213 19.22 -12.51 0.34
N TYR A 214 17.96 -12.94 0.25
CA TYR A 214 17.25 -13.66 1.29
C TYR A 214 16.80 -15.08 0.88
N GLY A 215 17.15 -15.51 -0.33
CA GLY A 215 16.88 -16.87 -0.83
C GLY A 215 15.43 -17.15 -1.25
N CYS A 216 14.50 -16.18 -1.16
CA CYS A 216 13.08 -16.46 -1.36
C CYS A 216 12.62 -16.71 -2.80
N ASN A 217 13.44 -16.29 -3.77
CA ASN A 217 13.23 -16.48 -5.19
C ASN A 217 14.00 -17.68 -5.75
N THR A 218 14.89 -18.27 -4.94
CA THR A 218 15.78 -19.38 -5.30
C THR A 218 15.56 -20.64 -4.47
N ASP A 219 14.93 -20.51 -3.30
CA ASP A 219 14.49 -21.62 -2.45
C ASP A 219 13.45 -22.47 -3.19
N PRO A 220 13.72 -23.76 -3.48
CA PRO A 220 12.77 -24.64 -4.17
C PRO A 220 11.41 -24.77 -3.48
N ALA A 221 11.34 -24.50 -2.16
CA ALA A 221 10.08 -24.50 -1.43
C ALA A 221 9.17 -23.32 -1.83
N TYR A 222 9.73 -22.18 -2.22
CA TYR A 222 8.97 -20.93 -2.44
C TYR A 222 9.12 -20.34 -3.85
N ALA A 223 10.08 -20.82 -4.64
CA ALA A 223 10.34 -20.33 -6.00
C ALA A 223 9.36 -20.87 -7.05
N THR A 224 8.51 -21.84 -6.71
CA THR A 224 7.47 -22.38 -7.60
C THR A 224 6.18 -22.67 -6.86
N SER A 225 5.07 -22.63 -7.60
CA SER A 225 3.75 -23.06 -7.13
C SER A 225 2.99 -23.75 -8.25
N THR A 226 2.20 -24.76 -7.90
CA THR A 226 1.32 -25.43 -8.84
C THR A 226 -0.06 -24.81 -8.73
N ASP A 227 -0.55 -24.25 -9.83
CA ASP A 227 -1.88 -23.69 -9.89
C ASP A 227 -2.91 -24.83 -9.80
N PRO A 228 -3.79 -24.84 -8.79
CA PRO A 228 -4.72 -25.94 -8.57
C PRO A 228 -5.88 -25.96 -9.57
N GLN A 229 -6.17 -24.87 -10.29
CA GLN A 229 -7.21 -24.86 -11.32
C GLN A 229 -6.70 -25.39 -12.66
N THR A 230 -5.43 -25.13 -12.98
CA THR A 230 -4.85 -25.49 -14.29
C THR A 230 -3.86 -26.65 -14.25
N GLY A 231 -3.36 -27.02 -13.07
CA GLY A 231 -2.28 -28.00 -12.88
C GLY A 231 -0.89 -27.48 -13.30
N ALA A 232 -0.80 -26.25 -13.81
CA ALA A 232 0.44 -25.68 -14.31
C ALA A 232 1.37 -25.30 -13.15
N THR A 233 2.63 -25.74 -13.20
CA THR A 233 3.66 -25.25 -12.29
C THR A 233 4.22 -23.94 -12.82
N ARG A 234 4.22 -22.91 -11.96
CA ARG A 234 4.65 -21.56 -12.30
C ARG A 234 5.79 -21.13 -11.39
N GLN A 235 6.76 -20.41 -11.95
CA GLN A 235 7.76 -19.70 -11.17
C GLN A 235 7.05 -18.64 -10.31
N ILE A 236 7.41 -18.57 -9.03
CA ILE A 236 6.99 -17.52 -8.11
C ILE A 236 8.13 -16.52 -7.94
N VAL A 237 7.81 -15.24 -8.00
CA VAL A 237 8.72 -14.16 -7.62
C VAL A 237 8.23 -13.48 -6.36
N SER A 238 9.11 -13.37 -5.37
CA SER A 238 8.92 -12.59 -4.15
C SER A 238 9.52 -11.20 -4.35
N VAL A 239 8.65 -10.20 -4.49
CA VAL A 239 8.99 -8.77 -4.45
C VAL A 239 8.60 -8.20 -3.09
N TYR A 240 9.09 -7.01 -2.74
CA TYR A 240 8.89 -6.44 -1.40
C TYR A 240 8.27 -5.06 -1.49
N ARG A 241 7.09 -4.90 -0.89
CA ARG A 241 6.27 -3.71 -1.05
C ARG A 241 5.70 -3.24 0.29
N ARG A 242 5.61 -1.92 0.47
CA ARG A 242 4.85 -1.32 1.57
C ARG A 242 3.35 -1.50 1.32
N PRO A 243 2.53 -1.71 2.36
CA PRO A 243 1.08 -1.70 2.18
C PRO A 243 0.61 -0.28 1.88
N ARG A 244 -0.35 -0.16 0.97
CA ARG A 244 -1.04 1.13 0.76
C ARG A 244 -1.99 1.39 1.91
N MET A 245 -2.35 2.65 2.12
CA MET A 245 -3.33 3.00 3.15
C MET A 245 -4.74 2.57 2.73
N SER A 246 -5.51 2.03 3.68
CA SER A 246 -6.93 1.69 3.54
C SER A 246 -7.84 2.72 4.21
N SER A 247 -7.59 4.00 3.93
CA SER A 247 -8.52 5.10 4.19
C SER A 247 -8.59 6.02 2.98
N ASN A 248 -9.62 6.87 2.96
CA ASN A 248 -9.98 7.72 1.81
C ASN A 248 -10.25 6.89 0.53
N LEU A 249 -10.55 5.59 0.69
CA LEU A 249 -10.69 4.67 -0.44
C LEU A 249 -11.89 5.01 -1.32
N LEU A 250 -12.95 5.63 -0.77
CA LEU A 250 -14.07 6.08 -1.60
C LEU A 250 -13.67 7.10 -2.69
N PHE A 251 -12.61 7.88 -2.46
CA PHE A 251 -12.07 8.81 -3.46
C PHE A 251 -11.07 8.12 -4.39
N THR A 252 -10.28 7.20 -3.83
CA THR A 252 -9.25 6.45 -4.56
C THR A 252 -9.87 5.49 -5.58
N THR A 253 -11.05 4.95 -5.29
CA THR A 253 -11.76 4.06 -6.22
C THR A 253 -12.71 4.78 -7.18
N SER A 254 -12.76 6.12 -7.16
CA SER A 254 -13.43 6.91 -8.19
C SER A 254 -12.47 7.24 -9.34
N THR A 255 -12.99 7.20 -10.57
CA THR A 255 -12.24 7.56 -11.79
C THR A 255 -12.98 8.58 -12.63
N LEU A 256 -12.26 9.33 -13.47
CA LEU A 256 -12.84 10.34 -14.37
C LEU A 256 -13.89 9.75 -15.31
N ALA A 257 -13.79 8.46 -15.64
CA ALA A 257 -14.79 7.77 -16.45
C ALA A 257 -16.17 7.72 -15.77
N ASP A 258 -16.25 7.80 -14.43
CA ASP A 258 -17.51 7.86 -13.68
C ASP A 258 -18.09 9.27 -13.59
N SER A 259 -17.29 10.28 -13.95
CA SER A 259 -17.64 11.67 -13.72
C SER A 259 -18.51 12.21 -14.86
N PRO A 260 -19.74 12.68 -14.58
CA PRO A 260 -20.67 13.13 -15.61
C PRO A 260 -20.19 14.40 -16.32
N THR A 261 -19.21 15.11 -15.76
CA THR A 261 -18.70 16.39 -16.26
C THR A 261 -17.28 16.29 -16.82
N SER A 262 -16.61 15.14 -16.73
CA SER A 262 -15.21 15.01 -17.17
C SER A 262 -15.06 14.95 -18.70
N GLY A 263 -16.09 14.46 -19.40
CA GLY A 263 -15.99 14.13 -20.82
C GLY A 263 -14.97 13.02 -21.13
N PHE A 264 -14.48 12.29 -20.11
CA PHE A 264 -13.49 11.24 -20.28
C PHE A 264 -14.15 10.03 -20.97
N PRO A 265 -13.59 9.52 -22.08
CA PRO A 265 -14.20 8.41 -22.78
C PRO A 265 -14.03 7.11 -21.96
N PRO A 266 -15.02 6.21 -21.94
CA PRO A 266 -14.97 4.96 -21.17
C PRO A 266 -14.10 3.88 -21.85
N ILE A 267 -12.90 4.25 -22.27
CA ILE A 267 -11.92 3.39 -22.93
C ILE A 267 -10.55 3.50 -22.26
N ASP A 268 -9.76 2.44 -22.31
CA ASP A 268 -8.34 2.47 -21.99
C ASP A 268 -7.60 3.21 -23.11
N LEU A 269 -6.96 4.34 -22.79
CA LEU A 269 -6.28 5.17 -23.80
C LEU A 269 -5.01 4.50 -24.37
N ALA A 270 -4.47 3.48 -23.72
CA ALA A 270 -3.31 2.74 -24.20
C ALA A 270 -3.71 1.57 -25.12
N THR A 271 -4.82 0.89 -24.86
CA THR A 271 -5.25 -0.28 -25.66
C THR A 271 -6.42 -0.02 -26.60
N GLY A 272 -7.25 1.00 -26.32
CA GLY A 272 -8.50 1.25 -27.03
C GLY A 272 -9.67 0.38 -26.56
N ASP A 273 -9.46 -0.52 -25.60
CA ASP A 273 -10.50 -1.42 -25.10
C ASP A 273 -11.49 -0.68 -24.19
N PRO A 274 -12.75 -1.14 -24.10
CA PRO A 274 -13.69 -0.62 -23.10
C PRO A 274 -13.15 -0.80 -21.67
N LEU A 275 -13.36 0.20 -20.82
CA LEU A 275 -13.01 0.10 -19.40
C LEU A 275 -13.86 -0.97 -18.72
N ALA A 276 -13.22 -1.74 -17.84
CA ALA A 276 -13.92 -2.73 -17.02
C ALA A 276 -14.84 -2.05 -16.00
N VAL A 277 -16.01 -2.65 -15.79
CA VAL A 277 -17.00 -2.20 -14.80
C VAL A 277 -16.84 -3.03 -13.53
N ASP A 278 -16.89 -2.35 -12.39
CA ASP A 278 -16.98 -2.96 -11.07
C ASP A 278 -18.39 -3.56 -10.88
N PRO A 279 -18.52 -4.89 -10.72
CA PRO A 279 -19.81 -5.55 -10.60
C PRO A 279 -20.56 -5.23 -9.30
N PHE A 280 -19.90 -4.68 -8.27
CA PHE A 280 -20.52 -4.35 -6.99
C PHE A 280 -21.07 -2.92 -6.96
N THR A 281 -20.40 -1.99 -7.65
CA THR A 281 -20.77 -0.57 -7.64
C THR A 281 -21.44 -0.09 -8.93
N GLY A 282 -21.30 -0.84 -10.03
CA GLY A 282 -21.75 -0.42 -11.37
C GLY A 282 -20.93 0.71 -11.98
N LYS A 283 -19.84 1.14 -11.32
CA LYS A 283 -18.90 2.16 -11.77
C LYS A 283 -17.71 1.54 -12.51
N PHE A 284 -16.88 2.34 -13.17
CA PHE A 284 -15.67 1.84 -13.79
C PHE A 284 -14.61 1.49 -12.75
N GLN A 285 -13.83 0.43 -13.03
CA GLN A 285 -12.70 0.07 -12.19
C GLN A 285 -11.65 1.17 -12.24
N SER A 286 -11.27 1.69 -11.07
CA SER A 286 -10.31 2.79 -10.95
C SER A 286 -8.87 2.43 -11.31
N GLY A 287 -8.53 1.14 -11.33
CA GLY A 287 -7.15 0.66 -11.39
C GLY A 287 -6.29 1.05 -10.19
N ASN A 288 -6.84 1.71 -9.16
CA ASN A 288 -6.09 2.29 -8.05
C ASN A 288 -5.93 1.33 -6.86
N ILE A 289 -6.17 0.03 -7.00
CA ILE A 289 -6.10 -0.93 -5.89
C ILE A 289 -4.78 -1.70 -5.99
N MET A 290 -4.09 -1.86 -4.85
CA MET A 290 -2.71 -2.36 -4.77
C MET A 290 -1.68 -1.46 -5.50
N TRP A 291 -0.40 -1.83 -5.43
CA TRP A 291 0.67 -1.10 -6.13
C TRP A 291 0.78 -1.49 -7.60
N ASP A 292 0.36 -2.69 -7.97
CA ASP A 292 0.47 -3.28 -9.31
C ASP A 292 -0.88 -3.41 -10.03
N GLY A 293 -1.96 -2.88 -9.43
CA GLY A 293 -3.30 -2.92 -10.04
C GLY A 293 -3.91 -4.33 -10.10
N ARG A 294 -3.38 -5.30 -9.35
CA ARG A 294 -3.78 -6.71 -9.49
C ARG A 294 -5.20 -7.03 -9.04
N GLU A 295 -5.76 -6.17 -8.18
CA GLU A 295 -7.12 -6.32 -7.66
C GLU A 295 -8.08 -5.36 -8.38
N PRO A 296 -9.11 -5.87 -9.05
CA PRO A 296 -10.08 -5.03 -9.76
C PRO A 296 -11.04 -4.27 -8.83
N THR A 297 -11.36 -4.80 -7.65
CA THR A 297 -12.32 -4.20 -6.72
C THR A 297 -11.85 -4.31 -5.26
N LEU A 298 -12.49 -3.56 -4.34
CA LEU A 298 -12.19 -3.69 -2.92
C LEU A 298 -12.64 -5.05 -2.38
N GLU A 299 -13.74 -5.59 -2.90
CA GLU A 299 -14.26 -6.92 -2.54
C GLU A 299 -13.27 -8.02 -2.94
N SER A 300 -12.67 -7.92 -4.14
CA SER A 300 -11.64 -8.87 -4.57
C SER A 300 -10.39 -8.77 -3.72
N GLN A 301 -9.98 -7.54 -3.37
CA GLN A 301 -8.83 -7.29 -2.51
C GLN A 301 -9.05 -7.81 -1.08
N ALA A 302 -10.23 -7.58 -0.50
CA ALA A 302 -10.58 -8.06 0.83
C ALA A 302 -10.63 -9.61 0.87
N PHE A 303 -11.14 -10.22 -0.19
CA PHE A 303 -11.13 -11.67 -0.35
C PHE A 303 -9.70 -12.21 -0.47
N ASP A 304 -8.89 -11.68 -1.39
CA ASP A 304 -7.49 -12.11 -1.58
C ASP A 304 -6.66 -11.94 -0.31
N ALA A 305 -6.78 -10.80 0.37
CA ALA A 305 -6.09 -10.55 1.62
C ALA A 305 -6.47 -11.54 2.73
N THR A 306 -7.75 -11.91 2.81
CA THR A 306 -8.21 -12.92 3.78
C THR A 306 -7.63 -14.29 3.46
N MET A 307 -7.71 -14.72 2.20
CA MET A 307 -7.25 -16.05 1.78
C MET A 307 -5.72 -16.17 1.82
N GLY A 308 -5.00 -15.16 1.34
CA GLY A 308 -3.54 -15.14 1.27
C GLY A 308 -2.88 -14.67 2.57
N HIS A 309 -3.06 -13.40 2.92
CA HIS A 309 -2.33 -12.77 4.03
C HIS A 309 -2.74 -13.31 5.41
N ALA A 310 -4.01 -13.64 5.62
CA ALA A 310 -4.48 -14.28 6.86
C ALA A 310 -4.41 -15.83 6.81
N GLN A 311 -4.03 -16.40 5.66
CA GLN A 311 -3.97 -17.84 5.42
C GLN A 311 -5.29 -18.55 5.77
N ALA A 312 -6.43 -18.00 5.32
CA ALA A 312 -7.73 -18.60 5.59
C ALA A 312 -7.93 -19.90 4.78
N THR A 313 -8.39 -20.95 5.45
CA THR A 313 -8.77 -22.23 4.81
C THR A 313 -10.22 -22.23 4.32
N THR A 314 -11.03 -21.30 4.83
CA THR A 314 -12.44 -21.12 4.49
C THR A 314 -12.62 -19.75 3.87
N ALA A 315 -13.29 -19.69 2.71
CA ALA A 315 -13.62 -18.43 2.07
C ALA A 315 -14.48 -17.54 2.99
N PRO A 316 -14.16 -16.24 3.12
CA PRO A 316 -15.07 -15.31 3.80
C PRO A 316 -16.40 -15.26 3.04
N THR A 317 -17.49 -15.15 3.79
CA THR A 317 -18.82 -14.98 3.20
C THR A 317 -18.93 -13.63 2.49
N GLN A 318 -19.85 -13.52 1.53
CA GLN A 318 -20.13 -12.24 0.86
C GLN A 318 -20.52 -11.13 1.85
N ALA A 319 -21.24 -11.48 2.93
CA ALA A 319 -21.59 -10.53 3.98
C ALA A 319 -20.35 -10.02 4.73
N GLN A 320 -19.40 -10.90 5.05
CA GLN A 320 -18.13 -10.48 5.69
C GLN A 320 -17.29 -9.60 4.76
N VAL A 321 -17.21 -9.94 3.47
CA VAL A 321 -16.51 -9.12 2.47
C VAL A 321 -17.17 -7.74 2.35
N ALA A 322 -18.50 -7.69 2.24
CA ALA A 322 -19.23 -6.43 2.18
C ALA A 322 -19.03 -5.57 3.44
N GLU A 323 -18.97 -6.20 4.62
CA GLU A 323 -18.73 -5.49 5.88
C GLU A 323 -17.30 -4.91 5.97
N ILE A 324 -16.29 -5.64 5.48
CA ILE A 324 -14.90 -5.15 5.36
C ILE A 324 -14.87 -3.92 4.45
N VAL A 325 -15.43 -4.04 3.24
CA VAL A 325 -15.43 -2.95 2.25
C VAL A 325 -16.23 -1.74 2.73
N ALA A 326 -17.35 -1.95 3.43
CA ALA A 326 -18.12 -0.86 4.03
C ALA A 326 -17.28 -0.04 5.02
N TYR A 327 -16.50 -0.70 5.88
CA TYR A 327 -15.59 -0.01 6.79
C TYR A 327 -14.49 0.75 6.03
N GLU A 328 -13.83 0.09 5.08
CA GLU A 328 -12.76 0.69 4.27
C GLU A 328 -13.18 1.95 3.53
N ARG A 329 -14.45 2.00 3.07
CA ARG A 329 -15.00 3.14 2.32
C ARG A 329 -15.43 4.31 3.20
N GLN A 330 -15.73 4.11 4.49
CA GLN A 330 -16.18 5.18 5.37
C GLN A 330 -15.05 5.87 6.16
N VAL A 331 -13.87 5.26 6.25
CA VAL A 331 -12.75 5.81 7.04
C VAL A 331 -11.95 6.82 6.23
N LEU A 332 -11.84 8.03 6.76
CA LEU A 332 -11.01 9.10 6.24
C LEU A 332 -9.87 9.43 7.19
N SER A 333 -8.69 9.71 6.63
CA SER A 333 -7.50 10.12 7.40
C SER A 333 -6.83 11.30 6.74
N ALA A 334 -6.47 12.32 7.54
CA ALA A 334 -5.72 13.50 7.10
C ALA A 334 -5.08 14.21 8.31
N GLN A 335 -3.98 14.94 8.12
CA GLN A 335 -3.38 15.71 9.21
C GLN A 335 -4.33 16.83 9.67
N ILE A 336 -4.45 17.00 10.98
CA ILE A 336 -5.32 18.02 11.61
C ILE A 336 -4.52 19.08 12.37
N PHE A 337 -3.31 18.74 12.82
CA PHE A 337 -2.45 19.65 13.56
C PHE A 337 -1.00 19.49 13.14
N SER A 338 -0.30 20.61 12.98
CA SER A 338 1.15 20.67 12.76
C SER A 338 1.84 21.26 13.98
N LYS A 339 2.97 20.68 14.41
CA LYS A 339 3.79 21.24 15.51
C LYS A 339 4.25 22.68 15.26
N THR A 340 4.38 23.08 13.99
CA THR A 340 4.85 24.42 13.60
C THR A 340 3.73 25.33 13.10
N ALA A 341 2.78 24.80 12.32
CA ALA A 341 1.67 25.57 11.73
C ALA A 341 0.37 25.53 12.56
N PHE A 342 0.35 24.75 13.64
CA PHE A 342 -0.77 24.54 14.56
C PHE A 342 -1.99 23.93 13.84
N ASP A 343 -3.20 24.34 14.20
CA ASP A 343 -4.46 23.82 13.64
C ASP A 343 -4.52 23.99 12.11
N LEU A 344 -4.73 22.86 11.43
CA LEU A 344 -4.86 22.73 9.98
C LEU A 344 -6.32 22.67 9.51
N THR A 345 -7.28 22.74 10.44
CA THR A 345 -8.71 22.48 10.20
C THR A 345 -9.63 23.67 10.42
N SER A 346 -9.06 24.84 10.73
CA SER A 346 -9.79 26.07 11.05
C SER A 346 -10.67 26.52 9.88
N ALA A 347 -11.91 26.04 9.82
CA ALA A 347 -12.89 26.37 8.78
C ALA A 347 -13.58 27.73 9.01
N THR A 348 -13.35 28.35 10.18
CA THR A 348 -13.94 29.62 10.59
C THR A 348 -12.84 30.59 11.04
N GLY A 349 -13.08 31.90 10.90
CA GLY A 349 -12.13 32.95 11.26
C GLY A 349 -11.53 33.66 10.03
N PRO A 350 -10.56 34.56 10.23
CA PRO A 350 -10.09 35.47 9.17
C PRO A 350 -9.29 34.80 8.04
N LYS A 351 -8.81 33.56 8.25
CA LYS A 351 -8.04 32.78 7.26
C LYS A 351 -8.43 31.30 7.29
N PRO A 352 -9.63 30.96 6.80
CA PRO A 352 -10.15 29.60 6.89
C PRO A 352 -9.32 28.64 6.03
N VAL A 353 -9.19 27.39 6.45
CA VAL A 353 -8.46 26.33 5.74
C VAL A 353 -9.24 25.01 5.77
N ASN A 354 -8.92 24.16 4.80
CA ASN A 354 -9.70 22.97 4.45
C ASN A 354 -8.96 21.65 4.75
N GLY A 355 -8.08 21.66 5.74
CA GLY A 355 -7.37 20.46 6.17
C GLY A 355 -8.25 19.47 6.94
N GLY A 356 -7.65 18.33 7.29
CA GLY A 356 -8.29 17.32 8.11
C GLY A 356 -9.37 16.47 7.41
N PRO A 357 -9.75 15.35 8.03
CA PRO A 357 -10.64 14.37 7.42
C PRO A 357 -12.11 14.80 7.45
N LYS A 358 -12.50 15.71 8.35
CA LYS A 358 -13.87 16.23 8.43
C LYS A 358 -14.23 17.12 7.24
N TRP A 359 -13.30 17.98 6.78
CA TRP A 359 -13.52 18.72 5.54
C TRP A 359 -13.64 17.77 4.35
N LEU A 360 -12.77 16.74 4.31
CA LEU A 360 -12.79 15.72 3.27
C LEU A 360 -14.11 14.94 3.25
N ALA A 361 -14.70 14.64 4.41
CA ALA A 361 -16.00 13.99 4.54
C ALA A 361 -17.15 14.79 3.92
N GLY A 362 -17.01 16.11 3.81
CA GLY A 362 -17.97 16.99 3.15
C GLY A 362 -17.80 17.06 1.63
N GLN A 363 -16.76 16.44 1.06
CA GLN A 363 -16.49 16.49 -0.38
C GLN A 363 -17.19 15.34 -1.13
N GLN A 364 -17.51 15.59 -2.39
CA GLN A 364 -18.04 14.56 -3.27
C GLN A 364 -16.92 13.63 -3.75
N PRO A 365 -17.07 12.30 -3.63
CA PRO A 365 -16.08 11.31 -4.08
C PRO A 365 -16.19 11.07 -5.59
N ILE A 366 -16.15 12.15 -6.37
CA ILE A 366 -16.20 12.12 -7.82
C ILE A 366 -14.88 12.65 -8.33
N ALA A 367 -14.20 11.83 -9.12
CA ALA A 367 -13.02 12.24 -9.84
C ALA A 367 -13.27 13.47 -10.71
N ALA A 368 -12.44 14.48 -10.55
CA ALA A 368 -12.48 15.70 -11.34
C ALA A 368 -11.06 16.18 -11.62
N LEU A 369 -10.88 16.78 -12.80
CA LEU A 369 -9.68 17.52 -13.15
C LEU A 369 -10.07 18.99 -13.30
N PRO A 370 -9.78 19.85 -12.32
CA PRO A 370 -9.99 21.29 -12.45
C PRO A 370 -9.22 21.85 -13.64
N ALA A 371 -9.83 22.80 -14.36
CA ALA A 371 -9.26 23.36 -15.59
C ALA A 371 -7.91 24.08 -15.36
N ASP A 372 -7.69 24.59 -14.15
CA ASP A 372 -6.44 25.21 -13.70
C ASP A 372 -5.36 24.19 -13.28
N GLY A 373 -5.70 22.90 -13.26
CA GLY A 373 -4.83 21.80 -12.84
C GLY A 373 -4.61 21.70 -11.33
N THR A 374 -5.44 22.37 -10.52
CA THR A 374 -5.33 22.37 -9.06
C THR A 374 -5.87 21.06 -8.47
N ALA A 375 -5.01 20.27 -7.83
CA ALA A 375 -5.43 19.07 -7.09
C ALA A 375 -5.78 19.40 -5.64
N PHE A 376 -5.08 20.36 -5.04
CA PHE A 376 -5.28 20.76 -3.64
C PHE A 376 -5.57 22.26 -3.54
N ALA A 377 -6.67 22.63 -2.90
CA ALA A 377 -7.04 24.00 -2.56
C ALA A 377 -7.35 24.08 -1.06
N LEU A 378 -6.31 23.91 -0.24
CA LEU A 378 -6.46 23.65 1.21
C LEU A 378 -6.01 24.81 2.08
N TYR A 379 -4.85 25.37 1.77
CA TYR A 379 -4.12 26.31 2.62
C TYR A 379 -3.80 27.63 1.93
N GLY A 380 -4.38 27.90 0.76
CA GLY A 380 -4.18 29.15 0.01
C GLY A 380 -4.40 30.43 0.84
N ASN A 381 -5.33 30.41 1.80
CA ASN A 381 -5.62 31.55 2.70
C ASN A 381 -4.47 31.89 3.67
N TRP A 382 -3.45 31.04 3.78
CA TRP A 382 -2.24 31.31 4.55
C TRP A 382 -1.12 31.94 3.71
N ASN A 383 -1.33 32.13 2.41
CA ASN A 383 -0.36 32.78 1.54
C ASN A 383 -0.27 34.28 1.85
N VAL A 384 0.75 34.68 2.61
CA VAL A 384 1.03 36.08 2.95
C VAL A 384 2.48 36.45 2.64
N SER A 385 2.70 37.66 2.13
CA SER A 385 4.01 38.13 1.67
C SER A 385 5.00 38.44 2.79
N LYS A 386 4.50 38.85 3.97
CA LYS A 386 5.33 39.21 5.14
C LYS A 386 4.75 38.58 6.42
N PRO A 387 4.91 37.26 6.63
CA PRO A 387 4.46 36.64 7.86
C PRO A 387 5.27 37.17 9.05
N VAL A 388 4.59 37.52 10.15
CA VAL A 388 5.23 37.96 11.39
C VAL A 388 5.08 36.86 12.44
N GLY A 389 6.21 36.37 12.97
CA GLY A 389 6.26 35.30 13.97
C GLY A 389 6.34 33.89 13.38
N GLY A 390 6.69 32.91 14.24
CA GLY A 390 6.97 31.53 13.85
C GLY A 390 5.78 30.81 13.23
N ILE A 391 4.60 30.90 13.86
CA ILE A 391 3.38 30.22 13.38
C ILE A 391 2.95 30.78 12.02
N ALA A 392 2.94 32.10 11.85
CA ALA A 392 2.59 32.73 10.57
C ALA A 392 3.58 32.33 9.46
N SER A 393 4.87 32.22 9.79
CA SER A 393 5.91 31.80 8.84
C SER A 393 5.75 30.34 8.43
N ALA A 394 5.44 29.45 9.38
CA ALA A 394 5.16 28.04 9.09
C ALA A 394 3.89 27.86 8.24
N ARG A 395 2.82 28.59 8.54
CA ARG A 395 1.59 28.60 7.74
C ARG A 395 1.82 29.10 6.32
N ALA A 396 2.61 30.17 6.16
CA ALA A 396 3.00 30.67 4.86
C ALA A 396 3.87 29.65 4.08
N ALA A 397 4.72 28.87 4.76
CA ALA A 397 5.48 27.78 4.13
C ALA A 397 4.58 26.67 3.59
N VAL A 398 3.55 26.25 4.37
CA VAL A 398 2.53 25.30 3.91
C VAL A 398 1.82 25.81 2.65
N ALA A 399 1.38 27.07 2.65
CA ALA A 399 0.70 27.66 1.50
C ALA A 399 1.61 27.77 0.26
N ARG A 400 2.88 28.14 0.42
CA ARG A 400 3.85 28.15 -0.70
C ARG A 400 4.10 26.74 -1.23
N GLY A 401 4.18 25.74 -0.34
CA GLY A 401 4.31 24.34 -0.73
C GLY A 401 3.13 23.83 -1.56
N GLU A 402 1.90 24.22 -1.22
CA GLU A 402 0.70 23.92 -2.02
C GLU A 402 0.78 24.53 -3.42
N VAL A 403 1.24 25.79 -3.53
CA VAL A 403 1.44 26.44 -4.83
C VAL A 403 2.50 25.72 -5.65
N ILE A 404 3.64 25.34 -5.04
CA ILE A 404 4.68 24.56 -5.72
C ILE A 404 4.11 23.23 -6.21
N PHE A 405 3.36 22.52 -5.37
CA PHE A 405 2.76 21.23 -5.71
C PHE A 405 1.87 21.31 -6.95
N ASN A 406 0.93 22.27 -6.94
CA ASN A 406 -0.04 22.43 -8.03
C ASN A 406 0.57 23.04 -9.30
N SER A 407 1.50 23.98 -9.16
CA SER A 407 1.83 24.90 -10.27
C SER A 407 3.27 24.87 -10.73
N ARG A 408 4.24 24.36 -9.96
CA ARG A 408 5.65 24.32 -10.39
C ARG A 408 5.77 23.43 -11.62
N LYS A 409 6.04 24.05 -12.78
CA LYS A 409 6.19 23.33 -14.04
C LYS A 409 7.58 22.72 -14.16
N PHE A 410 7.61 21.49 -14.66
CA PHE A 410 8.79 20.75 -15.06
C PHE A 410 8.45 19.74 -16.17
N THR A 411 9.47 19.25 -16.85
CA THR A 411 9.32 18.29 -17.93
C THR A 411 9.12 16.88 -17.38
N LEU A 412 7.93 16.32 -17.59
CA LEU A 412 7.63 14.91 -17.40
C LEU A 412 8.13 14.14 -18.63
N SER A 413 9.18 13.34 -18.41
CA SER A 413 9.82 12.53 -19.46
C SER A 413 10.21 11.15 -18.92
N ASN A 414 10.20 10.17 -19.82
CA ASN A 414 10.57 8.79 -19.58
C ASN A 414 9.72 8.12 -18.47
N VAL A 415 8.42 8.44 -18.42
CA VAL A 415 7.46 7.84 -17.47
C VAL A 415 6.55 6.86 -18.22
N ALA A 416 6.84 5.57 -18.11
CA ALA A 416 5.97 4.54 -18.69
C ALA A 416 4.61 4.56 -17.98
N GLY A 417 3.54 4.40 -18.75
CA GLY A 417 2.16 4.61 -18.32
C GLY A 417 1.67 6.05 -18.40
N PHE A 418 2.52 7.01 -18.81
CA PHE A 418 2.12 8.41 -19.01
C PHE A 418 2.56 8.93 -20.37
N ASN A 419 3.87 9.06 -20.58
CA ASN A 419 4.41 9.67 -21.80
C ASN A 419 4.06 8.86 -23.06
N ASN A 420 4.03 7.52 -22.96
CA ASN A 420 3.63 6.63 -24.05
C ASN A 420 2.11 6.62 -24.29
N VAL A 421 1.30 7.04 -23.32
CA VAL A 421 -0.16 7.15 -23.45
C VAL A 421 -0.55 8.50 -24.05
N VAL A 422 0.12 9.57 -23.62
CA VAL A 422 -0.08 10.93 -24.14
C VAL A 422 0.55 11.10 -25.54
N GLY A 423 1.48 10.22 -25.94
CA GLY A 423 2.16 10.29 -27.25
C GLY A 423 3.29 11.31 -27.32
N SER A 424 3.77 11.82 -26.18
CA SER A 424 4.91 12.73 -26.10
C SER A 424 5.83 12.37 -24.93
N ASN A 425 7.15 12.30 -25.21
CA ASN A 425 8.16 12.05 -24.17
C ASN A 425 8.62 13.33 -23.44
N ALA A 426 8.04 14.49 -23.75
CA ALA A 426 8.35 15.75 -23.08
C ALA A 426 7.05 16.52 -22.86
N VAL A 427 6.43 16.31 -21.70
CA VAL A 427 5.17 16.96 -21.32
C VAL A 427 5.43 17.93 -20.18
N GLN A 428 5.03 19.20 -20.33
CA GLN A 428 5.09 20.14 -19.22
C GLN A 428 3.96 19.85 -18.23
N GLY A 429 4.31 19.55 -16.98
CA GLY A 429 3.37 19.20 -15.93
C GLY A 429 3.83 19.67 -14.56
N SER A 430 3.08 19.31 -13.53
CA SER A 430 3.38 19.56 -12.11
C SER A 430 3.16 18.28 -11.29
N CYS A 431 3.30 18.36 -9.96
CA CYS A 431 2.98 17.21 -9.10
C CYS A 431 1.52 16.78 -9.27
N SER A 432 0.63 17.76 -9.43
CA SER A 432 -0.80 17.59 -9.68
C SER A 432 -1.15 17.04 -11.07
N THR A 433 -0.17 16.78 -11.94
CA THR A 433 -0.45 16.03 -13.19
C THR A 433 -0.75 14.56 -12.91
N CYS A 434 -0.04 13.95 -11.96
CA CYS A 434 -0.28 12.56 -11.55
C CYS A 434 -1.05 12.46 -10.24
N HIS A 435 -0.76 13.33 -9.27
CA HIS A 435 -1.51 13.44 -8.02
C HIS A 435 -2.72 14.36 -8.20
N ASN A 436 -3.63 13.97 -9.07
CA ASN A 436 -4.61 14.87 -9.68
C ASN A 436 -6.03 14.75 -9.10
N GLN A 437 -6.31 13.72 -8.29
CA GLN A 437 -7.61 13.59 -7.66
C GLN A 437 -7.82 14.68 -6.60
N VAL A 438 -8.85 15.49 -6.78
CA VAL A 438 -9.09 16.69 -5.97
C VAL A 438 -9.19 16.32 -4.49
N GLY A 439 -8.41 17.03 -3.67
CA GLY A 439 -8.43 16.91 -2.22
C GLY A 439 -7.81 15.63 -1.65
N VAL A 440 -7.39 14.65 -2.47
CA VAL A 440 -6.81 13.36 -2.00
C VAL A 440 -5.46 13.03 -2.64
N GLY A 441 -5.27 13.37 -3.93
CA GLY A 441 -4.00 13.21 -4.64
C GLY A 441 -3.68 11.79 -5.11
N SER A 442 -4.67 10.87 -5.18
CA SER A 442 -4.55 9.68 -6.05
C SER A 442 -4.61 10.10 -7.52
N ASP A 443 -4.28 9.19 -8.44
CA ASP A 443 -4.53 9.45 -9.87
C ASP A 443 -5.99 9.14 -10.19
N ALA A 444 -6.68 10.09 -10.78
CA ALA A 444 -8.08 10.03 -11.15
C ALA A 444 -8.31 9.26 -12.46
N LEU A 445 -7.24 8.90 -13.18
CA LEU A 445 -7.32 8.09 -14.39
C LEU A 445 -7.45 6.58 -14.06
N PRO A 446 -8.21 5.81 -14.85
CA PRO A 446 -8.44 4.39 -14.59
C PRO A 446 -7.18 3.52 -14.79
N PHE A 447 -6.16 4.03 -15.48
CA PHE A 447 -4.84 3.41 -15.64
C PHE A 447 -3.83 4.14 -14.76
N ALA A 448 -3.95 4.06 -13.45
CA ALA A 448 -3.20 4.87 -12.48
C ALA A 448 -1.73 4.45 -12.25
N GLN A 449 -1.20 3.45 -12.95
CA GLN A 449 0.18 2.99 -12.76
C GLN A 449 1.18 3.78 -13.61
N ARG A 450 2.23 4.29 -12.95
CA ARG A 450 3.32 5.08 -13.54
C ARG A 450 4.66 4.46 -13.16
N ASP A 451 5.61 4.48 -14.07
CA ASP A 451 6.99 4.13 -13.76
C ASP A 451 7.85 5.38 -13.65
N ILE A 452 8.16 5.77 -12.41
CA ILE A 452 9.08 6.87 -12.11
C ILE A 452 10.49 6.37 -11.79
N GLY A 453 10.75 5.07 -11.87
CA GLY A 453 12.08 4.49 -11.70
C GLY A 453 12.47 4.02 -10.31
N ILE A 454 11.52 3.94 -9.35
CA ILE A 454 11.81 3.45 -7.98
C ILE A 454 12.41 2.04 -7.99
N GLY A 455 12.07 1.20 -8.97
CA GLY A 455 12.62 -0.15 -9.13
C GLY A 455 14.11 -0.22 -9.51
N GLY A 456 14.79 0.93 -9.67
CA GLY A 456 16.24 1.00 -9.91
C GLY A 456 16.66 1.00 -11.38
N HIS A 457 15.73 0.80 -12.30
CA HIS A 457 16.02 0.67 -13.75
C HIS A 457 16.06 2.01 -14.51
N ALA A 458 15.77 3.13 -13.85
CA ALA A 458 15.73 4.46 -14.46
C ALA A 458 16.89 5.37 -14.03
N THR A 459 18.02 4.81 -13.57
CA THR A 459 19.21 5.57 -13.15
C THR A 459 19.71 6.52 -14.22
N GLN A 460 19.70 6.08 -15.49
CA GLN A 460 20.04 6.88 -16.65
C GLN A 460 19.18 8.14 -16.83
N PHE A 461 17.98 8.16 -16.23
CA PHE A 461 17.06 9.29 -16.22
C PHE A 461 17.02 10.03 -14.87
N GLY A 462 18.02 9.80 -13.99
CA GLY A 462 18.09 10.44 -12.68
C GLY A 462 17.27 9.75 -11.57
N GLY A 463 16.69 8.58 -11.85
CA GLY A 463 16.02 7.75 -10.84
C GLY A 463 17.00 7.14 -9.83
N PRO A 464 16.48 6.55 -8.73
CA PRO A 464 17.30 5.81 -7.78
C PRO A 464 17.95 4.59 -8.44
N ALA A 465 19.06 4.12 -7.86
CA ALA A 465 19.71 2.88 -8.26
C ALA A 465 18.99 1.66 -7.69
N LEU A 466 19.28 0.48 -8.24
CA LEU A 466 18.85 -0.80 -7.68
C LEU A 466 19.26 -0.89 -6.20
N ALA A 467 18.30 -1.20 -5.35
CA ALA A 467 18.54 -1.45 -3.94
C ALA A 467 19.24 -2.81 -3.79
N GLY A 468 20.43 -2.80 -3.17
CA GLY A 468 21.24 -4.02 -2.99
C GLY A 468 20.69 -5.00 -1.95
N ASP A 469 19.80 -4.52 -1.08
CA ASP A 469 19.11 -5.32 -0.06
C ASP A 469 17.72 -5.80 -0.51
N LEU A 470 17.38 -5.64 -1.80
CA LEU A 470 16.19 -6.20 -2.44
C LEU A 470 16.60 -7.18 -3.55
N PRO A 471 15.76 -8.17 -3.90
CA PRO A 471 16.04 -9.04 -5.04
C PRO A 471 16.14 -8.22 -6.31
N VAL A 472 16.93 -8.70 -7.28
CA VAL A 472 17.07 -8.09 -8.60
C VAL A 472 16.61 -9.10 -9.63
N PHE A 473 15.70 -8.67 -10.49
CA PHE A 473 15.18 -9.46 -11.61
C PHE A 473 15.64 -8.86 -12.92
N GLU A 474 16.04 -9.72 -13.87
CA GLU A 474 16.26 -9.36 -15.26
C GLU A 474 15.07 -9.86 -16.08
N LEU A 475 14.38 -8.93 -16.73
CA LEU A 475 13.26 -9.19 -17.61
C LEU A 475 13.74 -9.00 -19.04
N SER A 476 13.62 -10.04 -19.85
CA SER A 476 13.97 -10.01 -21.26
C SER A 476 12.70 -10.08 -22.11
N CYS A 477 12.43 -9.02 -22.85
CA CYS A 477 11.34 -8.94 -23.81
C CYS A 477 11.59 -9.87 -24.99
N LYS A 478 10.54 -10.56 -25.41
CA LYS A 478 10.51 -11.39 -26.61
C LYS A 478 10.68 -10.50 -27.86
N PRO A 479 11.14 -11.05 -28.99
CA PRO A 479 11.28 -10.30 -30.23
C PRO A 479 9.99 -9.55 -30.61
N GLY A 480 10.11 -8.29 -30.99
CA GLY A 480 8.99 -7.40 -31.32
C GLY A 480 8.40 -6.62 -30.14
N PHE A 481 8.79 -6.95 -28.90
CA PHE A 481 8.35 -6.23 -27.70
C PHE A 481 9.50 -5.47 -27.05
N SER A 482 9.19 -4.35 -26.41
CA SER A 482 10.15 -3.56 -25.65
C SER A 482 9.45 -2.74 -24.58
N THR A 483 10.20 -2.29 -23.60
CA THR A 483 9.71 -1.28 -22.66
C THR A 483 9.79 0.12 -23.31
N PRO A 484 8.90 1.07 -22.97
CA PRO A 484 8.88 2.41 -23.57
C PRO A 484 10.22 3.17 -23.47
N TYR A 485 10.97 2.98 -22.36
CA TYR A 485 12.19 3.75 -22.07
C TYR A 485 13.38 2.92 -21.58
N GLY A 486 13.23 1.62 -21.36
CA GLY A 486 14.26 0.73 -20.85
C GLY A 486 14.81 -0.28 -21.87
N GLY A 487 14.32 -0.26 -23.11
CA GLY A 487 14.71 -1.20 -24.16
C GLY A 487 14.13 -2.60 -23.96
N ALA A 488 14.79 -3.60 -24.56
CA ALA A 488 14.35 -5.00 -24.59
C ALA A 488 14.75 -5.81 -23.33
N THR A 489 15.69 -5.32 -22.52
CA THR A 489 16.12 -5.99 -21.30
C THR A 489 16.17 -4.99 -20.15
N VAL A 490 15.46 -5.30 -19.06
CA VAL A 490 15.36 -4.41 -17.89
C VAL A 490 15.75 -5.16 -16.63
N ARG A 491 16.62 -4.55 -15.81
CA ARG A 491 16.93 -5.01 -14.45
C ARG A 491 16.23 -4.15 -13.42
N THR A 492 15.37 -4.74 -12.60
CA THR A 492 14.55 -4.03 -11.61
C THR A 492 14.42 -4.83 -10.31
N ASN A 493 14.26 -4.15 -9.19
CA ASN A 493 13.91 -4.80 -7.92
C ASN A 493 12.46 -5.29 -7.86
N ASP A 494 11.57 -4.74 -8.70
CA ASP A 494 10.15 -5.08 -8.70
C ASP A 494 9.56 -4.81 -10.09
N PRO A 495 9.13 -5.86 -10.82
CA PRO A 495 8.56 -5.68 -12.15
C PRO A 495 7.19 -4.97 -12.16
N GLY A 496 6.55 -4.79 -11.01
CA GLY A 496 5.31 -4.02 -10.89
C GLY A 496 4.13 -4.66 -11.63
N MET A 497 3.35 -3.83 -12.31
CA MET A 497 2.16 -4.23 -13.07
C MET A 497 2.42 -5.30 -14.14
N ALA A 498 3.65 -5.40 -14.67
CA ALA A 498 4.01 -6.45 -15.64
C ALA A 498 3.79 -7.88 -15.13
N LEU A 499 3.88 -8.14 -13.81
CA LEU A 499 3.57 -9.46 -13.25
C LEU A 499 2.09 -9.84 -13.39
N ILE A 500 1.23 -8.85 -13.63
CA ILE A 500 -0.20 -9.02 -13.79
C ILE A 500 -0.56 -9.10 -15.28
N THR A 501 -0.06 -8.15 -16.08
CA THR A 501 -0.45 -8.00 -17.49
C THR A 501 0.37 -8.87 -18.45
N GLY A 502 1.55 -9.33 -18.04
CA GLY A 502 2.49 -10.01 -18.93
C GLY A 502 3.14 -9.12 -19.98
N LYS A 503 2.89 -7.80 -19.99
CA LYS A 503 3.39 -6.87 -21.02
C LYS A 503 4.73 -6.24 -20.63
N CYS A 504 5.62 -6.10 -21.61
CA CYS A 504 6.89 -5.37 -21.46
C CYS A 504 6.66 -3.89 -21.18
N ALA A 505 5.60 -3.31 -21.74
CA ALA A 505 5.26 -1.90 -21.51
C ALA A 505 4.89 -1.57 -20.05
N ASP A 506 4.61 -2.59 -19.24
CA ASP A 506 4.17 -2.44 -17.85
C ASP A 506 5.27 -2.69 -16.82
N ILE A 507 6.51 -2.96 -17.25
CA ILE A 507 7.62 -3.22 -16.35
C ILE A 507 7.91 -1.97 -15.51
N GLY A 508 7.87 -2.13 -14.19
CA GLY A 508 8.15 -1.08 -13.20
C GLY A 508 6.97 -0.14 -12.91
N ARG A 509 5.88 -0.21 -13.68
CA ARG A 509 4.70 0.64 -13.45
C ARG A 509 4.03 0.30 -12.12
N LYS A 510 3.78 1.34 -11.32
CA LYS A 510 3.13 1.24 -10.00
C LYS A 510 2.11 2.34 -9.78
N THR A 511 1.08 2.05 -9.00
CA THR A 511 -0.02 2.97 -8.74
C THR A 511 0.44 4.25 -8.06
N VAL A 512 -0.04 5.41 -8.53
CA VAL A 512 0.19 6.69 -7.85
C VAL A 512 -0.53 6.70 -6.49
N PRO A 513 0.19 6.87 -5.37
CA PRO A 513 -0.44 6.80 -4.05
C PRO A 513 -1.18 8.10 -3.72
N GLN A 514 -2.29 7.97 -3.00
CA GLN A 514 -2.96 9.08 -2.32
C GLN A 514 -2.09 9.73 -1.24
N MET A 515 -2.32 11.01 -0.97
CA MET A 515 -1.37 11.92 -0.31
C MET A 515 -1.82 12.42 1.07
N ARG A 516 -3.06 12.19 1.47
CA ARG A 516 -3.52 12.52 2.84
C ARG A 516 -2.82 11.64 3.88
N GLY A 517 -2.56 12.19 5.07
CA GLY A 517 -1.95 11.48 6.20
C GLY A 517 -0.50 11.05 5.99
N LEU A 518 0.27 11.74 5.13
CA LEU A 518 1.65 11.34 4.80
C LEU A 518 2.61 11.37 5.98
N ALA A 519 2.48 12.35 6.88
CA ALA A 519 3.37 12.50 8.04
C ALA A 519 3.35 11.30 8.99
N ALA A 520 2.27 10.52 9.00
CA ALA A 520 2.07 9.43 9.96
C ALA A 520 2.62 8.07 9.49
N ARG A 521 3.18 7.96 8.28
CA ARG A 521 3.39 6.65 7.64
C ARG A 521 4.72 6.49 6.90
N ALA A 522 5.76 7.17 7.36
CA ALA A 522 7.13 6.94 6.91
C ALA A 522 7.54 5.45 7.04
N PRO A 523 8.43 4.91 6.18
CA PRO A 523 9.13 5.57 5.06
C PRO A 523 8.22 5.81 3.84
N TYR A 524 8.72 6.04 2.64
CA TYR A 524 7.91 6.34 1.45
C TYR A 524 8.39 5.58 0.21
N PHE A 525 7.59 5.68 -0.86
CA PHE A 525 7.60 4.83 -2.04
C PHE A 525 7.19 3.37 -1.75
N SER A 526 6.94 2.61 -2.81
CA SER A 526 6.55 1.20 -2.70
C SER A 526 7.61 0.35 -2.00
N ASP A 527 8.88 0.72 -2.13
CA ASP A 527 10.04 -0.04 -1.63
C ASP A 527 10.62 0.53 -0.33
N GLY A 528 9.98 1.55 0.26
CA GLY A 528 10.43 2.17 1.51
C GLY A 528 11.79 2.86 1.41
N SER A 529 12.25 3.21 0.21
CA SER A 529 13.58 3.77 -0.03
C SER A 529 13.77 5.21 0.48
N ALA A 530 12.69 5.97 0.68
CA ALA A 530 12.75 7.31 1.25
C ALA A 530 12.35 7.29 2.73
N PRO A 531 13.27 7.48 3.69
CA PRO A 531 12.96 7.43 5.12
C PRO A 531 12.08 8.58 5.59
N ASP A 532 12.13 9.73 4.89
CA ASP A 532 11.38 10.93 5.22
C ASP A 532 10.91 11.67 3.95
N LEU A 533 10.06 12.69 4.15
CA LEU A 533 9.50 13.49 3.05
C LEU A 533 10.55 14.35 2.34
N ARG A 534 11.64 14.74 3.02
CA ARG A 534 12.72 15.52 2.40
C ARG A 534 13.42 14.67 1.36
N LYS A 535 13.77 13.42 1.71
CA LYS A 535 14.37 12.47 0.79
C LYS A 535 13.45 12.14 -0.38
N LEU A 536 12.14 12.00 -0.13
CA LEU A 536 11.15 11.80 -1.19
C LEU A 536 11.19 12.96 -2.20
N VAL A 537 11.14 14.21 -1.74
CA VAL A 537 11.19 15.40 -2.61
C VAL A 537 12.49 15.46 -3.39
N GLU A 538 13.63 15.10 -2.77
CA GLU A 538 14.92 15.05 -3.44
C GLU A 538 14.99 14.01 -4.57
N VAL A 539 14.34 12.86 -4.40
CA VAL A 539 14.23 11.84 -5.47
C VAL A 539 13.49 12.41 -6.67
N TYR A 540 12.34 13.06 -6.48
CA TYR A 540 11.61 13.70 -7.59
C TYR A 540 12.40 14.85 -8.21
N ASN A 541 13.00 15.72 -7.39
CA ASN A 541 13.78 16.86 -7.86
C ASN A 541 14.95 16.42 -8.75
N LYS A 542 15.61 15.30 -8.41
CA LYS A 542 16.67 14.70 -9.22
C LYS A 542 16.12 14.01 -10.47
N ARG A 543 15.13 13.13 -10.31
CA ARG A 543 14.55 12.32 -11.41
C ARG A 543 14.00 13.18 -12.54
N PHE A 544 13.44 14.34 -12.23
CA PHE A 544 12.84 15.23 -13.22
C PHE A 544 13.59 16.54 -13.43
N SER A 545 14.77 16.69 -12.81
CA SER A 545 15.56 17.93 -12.87
C SER A 545 14.71 19.18 -12.60
N ILE A 546 13.84 19.12 -11.59
CA ILE A 546 12.81 20.15 -11.32
C ILE A 546 13.47 21.51 -11.03
N GLY A 547 14.65 21.49 -10.38
CA GLY A 547 15.39 22.70 -10.02
C GLY A 547 14.78 23.41 -8.82
N LEU A 548 14.26 22.67 -7.85
CA LEU A 548 13.80 23.23 -6.58
C LEU A 548 14.99 23.71 -5.76
N THR A 549 14.92 24.94 -5.28
CA THR A 549 15.79 25.50 -4.24
C THR A 549 15.55 24.79 -2.90
N ASP A 550 16.47 24.95 -1.95
CA ASP A 550 16.29 24.33 -0.62
C ASP A 550 15.10 24.90 0.15
N GLN A 551 14.74 26.17 -0.07
CA GLN A 551 13.53 26.76 0.47
C GLN A 551 12.27 26.14 -0.15
N GLU A 552 12.20 26.02 -1.48
CA GLU A 552 11.05 25.41 -2.16
C GLU A 552 10.85 23.95 -1.74
N LYS A 553 11.93 23.18 -1.60
CA LYS A 553 11.84 21.81 -1.06
C LYS A 553 11.31 21.80 0.38
N SER A 554 11.75 22.73 1.23
CA SER A 554 11.27 22.83 2.61
C SER A 554 9.79 23.24 2.68
N ASP A 555 9.35 24.18 1.84
CA ASP A 555 7.96 24.59 1.73
C ASP A 555 7.08 23.43 1.23
N LEU A 556 7.54 22.71 0.20
CA LEU A 556 6.85 21.51 -0.31
C LEU A 556 6.72 20.42 0.75
N VAL A 557 7.79 20.15 1.52
CA VAL A 557 7.75 19.23 2.66
C VAL A 557 6.76 19.71 3.72
N ALA A 558 6.73 21.00 4.04
CA ALA A 558 5.77 21.55 5.00
C ALA A 558 4.32 21.33 4.55
N PHE A 559 4.02 21.51 3.27
CA PHE A 559 2.72 21.18 2.70
C PHE A 559 2.40 19.69 2.80
N MET A 560 3.32 18.82 2.38
CA MET A 560 3.09 17.36 2.44
C MET A 560 2.88 16.84 3.86
N LYS A 561 3.51 17.46 4.87
CA LYS A 561 3.28 17.16 6.29
C LYS A 561 1.90 17.61 6.79
N ALA A 562 1.31 18.61 6.13
CA ALA A 562 0.00 19.15 6.48
C ALA A 562 -1.17 18.36 5.86
N LEU A 563 -0.92 17.41 4.95
CA LEU A 563 -1.97 16.70 4.22
C LEU A 563 -2.77 15.69 5.03
#